data_AF-A0AAW0LQ51-F1
#
_entry.id   AF-A0AAW0LQ51-F1
#
_cell.length_a   1.000
_cell.length_b   1.000
_cell.length_c   1.000
_cell.angle_alpha   90.00
_cell.angle_beta   90.00
_cell.angle_gamma   90.00
#
_symmetry.space_group_name_H-M   'P 1'
#
loop_
_entity.id
_entity.type
_entity.pdbx_description
1 polymer ?
#
loop_
_entity_poly.entity_id
_entity_poly.type
_entity_poly.pdbx_seq_one_letter_code
_entity_poly.pdbx_strand_id
1 'polypeptide(L)'
;MNSGFLFPYPPLVIFFITILVFVQIPVFLCYDLYASCNSKYHCGDIANVDYPFWGDGRVRGCGKPDLFLNCTRNITLIEMRNVTYRVLTVNMATRSLKIAREDYYSGGICSPKFYSYKKSQEKLG
;
A
#
# COMPACT_ATOMS: atom_id res chain seq x y z
N MET A 1 -26.02 -60.53 -2.63
CA MET A 1 -26.15 -59.38 -1.71
C MET A 1 -25.71 -58.15 -2.46
N ASN A 2 -26.67 -57.48 -3.10
CA ASN A 2 -26.42 -56.29 -3.93
C ASN A 2 -26.99 -55.10 -3.17
N SER A 3 -26.18 -54.49 -2.30
CA SER A 3 -26.51 -53.19 -1.73
C SER A 3 -26.13 -52.13 -2.76
N GLY A 4 -27.07 -51.84 -3.65
CA GLY A 4 -26.97 -50.72 -4.59
C GLY A 4 -26.83 -49.41 -3.82
N PHE A 5 -25.70 -48.75 -4.03
CA PHE A 5 -25.41 -47.43 -3.47
C PHE A 5 -26.42 -46.42 -4.02
N LEU A 6 -27.36 -46.02 -3.17
CA LEU A 6 -28.27 -44.91 -3.42
C LEU A 6 -27.49 -43.58 -3.30
N PHE A 7 -27.01 -43.06 -4.43
CA PHE A 7 -26.65 -41.65 -4.55
C PHE A 7 -27.49 -41.03 -5.68
N PRO A 8 -28.39 -40.07 -5.38
CA PRO A 8 -29.45 -39.63 -6.29
C PRO A 8 -29.00 -38.59 -7.33
N TYR A 9 -27.71 -38.29 -7.45
CA TYR A 9 -27.20 -37.22 -8.31
C TYR A 9 -26.30 -37.78 -9.43
N PRO A 10 -26.56 -37.42 -10.71
CA PRO A 10 -25.72 -37.84 -11.83
C PRO A 10 -24.28 -37.34 -11.64
N PRO A 11 -23.24 -38.14 -11.99
CA PRO A 11 -21.84 -37.75 -11.84
C PRO A 11 -21.50 -36.44 -12.59
N LEU A 12 -22.23 -36.15 -13.68
CA LEU A 12 -22.12 -34.89 -14.42
C LEU A 12 -22.55 -33.69 -13.59
N VAL A 13 -23.62 -33.79 -12.79
CA VAL A 13 -24.11 -32.70 -11.94
C VAL A 13 -23.07 -32.36 -10.87
N ILE A 14 -22.43 -33.38 -10.29
CA ILE A 14 -21.33 -33.17 -9.33
C ILE A 14 -20.16 -32.46 -10.02
N PHE A 15 -19.78 -32.88 -11.23
CA PHE A 15 -18.71 -32.26 -12.00
C PHE A 15 -18.99 -30.79 -12.36
N PHE A 16 -20.24 -30.46 -12.72
CA PHE A 16 -20.64 -29.08 -12.95
C PHE A 16 -20.59 -28.24 -11.65
N ILE A 17 -21.06 -28.79 -10.53
CA ILE A 17 -20.99 -28.11 -9.22
C ILE A 17 -19.53 -27.86 -8.82
N THR A 18 -18.65 -28.86 -8.98
CA THR A 18 -17.23 -28.68 -8.62
C THR A 18 -16.55 -27.63 -9.50
N ILE A 19 -16.85 -27.59 -10.80
CA ILE A 19 -16.35 -26.54 -11.70
C ILE A 19 -16.88 -25.16 -11.28
N LEU A 20 -18.18 -25.03 -11.02
CA LEU A 20 -18.77 -23.75 -10.61
C LEU A 20 -18.15 -23.23 -9.32
N VAL A 21 -17.98 -24.10 -8.32
CA VAL A 21 -17.34 -23.76 -7.05
C VAL A 21 -15.86 -23.39 -7.26
N PHE A 22 -15.13 -24.16 -8.08
CA PHE A 22 -13.72 -23.91 -8.37
C PHE A 22 -13.49 -22.62 -9.16
N VAL A 23 -14.45 -22.16 -9.96
CA VAL A 23 -14.37 -20.90 -10.70
C VAL A 23 -14.86 -19.72 -9.86
N GLN A 24 -15.94 -19.87 -9.10
CA GLN A 24 -16.54 -18.77 -8.33
C GLN A 24 -15.70 -18.35 -7.13
N ILE A 25 -15.04 -19.30 -6.43
CA ILE A 25 -14.22 -18.98 -5.25
C ILE A 25 -13.02 -18.07 -5.61
N PRO A 26 -12.19 -18.39 -6.62
CA PRO A 26 -11.08 -17.52 -7.01
C PRO A 26 -11.54 -16.14 -7.49
N VAL A 27 -12.68 -16.06 -8.21
CA VAL A 27 -13.23 -14.80 -8.68
C VAL A 27 -13.66 -13.91 -7.51
N PHE A 28 -14.33 -14.48 -6.52
CA PHE A 28 -14.75 -13.74 -5.32
C PHE A 28 -13.56 -13.23 -4.52
N LEU A 29 -12.55 -14.08 -4.27
CA LEU A 29 -11.33 -13.68 -3.56
C LEU A 29 -10.53 -12.60 -4.30
N CYS A 30 -10.45 -12.71 -5.63
CA CYS A 30 -9.76 -11.70 -6.46
C CYS A 30 -10.48 -10.35 -6.42
N TYR A 31 -11.82 -10.37 -6.43
CA TYR A 31 -12.63 -9.16 -6.30
C TYR A 31 -12.42 -8.47 -4.95
N ASP A 32 -12.43 -9.21 -3.85
CA ASP A 32 -12.20 -8.65 -2.51
C ASP A 32 -10.79 -8.03 -2.38
N LEU A 33 -9.77 -8.69 -2.93
CA LEU A 33 -8.41 -8.16 -2.98
C LEU A 33 -8.33 -6.88 -3.82
N TYR A 34 -8.98 -6.86 -4.99
CA TYR A 34 -9.04 -5.66 -5.82
C TYR A 34 -9.76 -4.50 -5.10
N ALA A 35 -10.92 -4.78 -4.49
CA ALA A 35 -11.68 -3.82 -3.72
C ALA A 35 -10.87 -3.25 -2.55
N SER A 36 -10.04 -4.07 -1.90
CA SER A 36 -9.15 -3.63 -0.82
C SER A 36 -8.11 -2.59 -1.25
N CYS A 37 -7.73 -2.59 -2.55
CA CYS A 37 -6.77 -1.64 -3.12
C CYS A 37 -7.39 -0.32 -3.58
N ASN A 38 -8.71 -0.17 -3.53
CA ASN A 38 -9.38 1.08 -3.90
C ASN A 38 -9.23 2.18 -2.84
N SER A 39 -8.88 1.81 -1.60
CA SER A 39 -8.62 2.76 -0.51
C SER A 39 -7.31 3.51 -0.76
N LYS A 40 -7.24 4.82 -0.56
CA LYS A 40 -5.99 5.61 -0.70
C LYS A 40 -5.32 5.81 0.66
N TYR A 41 -3.99 5.86 0.66
CA TYR A 41 -3.23 6.17 1.88
C TYR A 41 -3.37 7.64 2.26
N HIS A 42 -3.54 7.89 3.55
CA HIS A 42 -3.73 9.22 4.12
C HIS A 42 -3.15 9.33 5.53
N CYS A 43 -2.18 10.22 5.76
CA CYS A 43 -1.59 10.46 7.07
C CYS A 43 -1.11 11.91 7.20
N GLY A 44 -1.72 12.68 8.10
CA GLY A 44 -1.40 14.10 8.29
C GLY A 44 -1.55 14.89 6.98
N ASP A 45 -0.49 15.60 6.58
CA ASP A 45 -0.47 16.39 5.34
C ASP A 45 -0.28 15.55 4.06
N ILE A 46 0.06 14.26 4.20
CA ILE A 46 0.26 13.35 3.08
C ILE A 46 -1.03 12.59 2.81
N ALA A 47 -1.74 13.00 1.77
CA ALA A 47 -3.06 12.48 1.43
C ALA A 47 -3.13 11.94 -0.01
N ASN A 48 -4.17 11.15 -0.29
CA ASN A 48 -4.51 10.66 -1.63
C ASN A 48 -3.37 9.88 -2.32
N VAL A 49 -2.63 9.10 -1.53
CA VAL A 49 -1.51 8.31 -2.02
C VAL A 49 -1.95 6.93 -2.50
N ASP A 50 -1.45 6.53 -3.67
CA ASP A 50 -1.80 5.28 -4.34
C ASP A 50 -0.52 4.56 -4.83
N TYR A 51 -0.69 3.54 -5.67
CA TYR A 51 0.40 2.75 -6.25
C TYR A 51 1.52 3.66 -6.83
N PRO A 52 2.79 3.40 -6.52
CA PRO A 52 3.35 2.16 -5.97
C PRO A 52 3.45 2.11 -4.44
N PHE A 53 2.94 3.12 -3.74
CA PHE A 53 3.03 3.22 -2.28
C PHE A 53 1.83 2.53 -1.62
N TRP A 54 2.02 2.06 -0.40
CA TRP A 54 0.98 1.43 0.41
C TRP A 54 1.26 1.64 1.90
N GLY A 55 0.25 1.46 2.74
CA GLY A 55 0.34 1.72 4.18
C GLY A 55 -1.03 2.07 4.75
N ASP A 56 -1.10 2.32 6.06
CA ASP A 56 -2.28 2.84 6.78
C ASP A 56 -3.63 2.26 6.29
N GLY A 57 -3.81 0.95 6.48
CA GLY A 57 -5.02 0.23 6.07
C GLY A 57 -5.01 -0.33 4.65
N ARG A 58 -4.14 0.14 3.74
CA ARG A 58 -3.91 -0.54 2.45
C ARG A 58 -3.10 -1.82 2.66
N VAL A 59 -3.61 -2.94 2.16
CA VAL A 59 -2.94 -4.24 2.28
C VAL A 59 -1.65 -4.29 1.45
N ARG A 60 -0.71 -5.17 1.84
CA ARG A 60 0.61 -5.34 1.20
C ARG A 60 0.54 -5.58 -0.31
N GLY A 61 -0.54 -6.21 -0.80
CA GLY A 61 -0.76 -6.47 -2.23
C GLY A 61 -1.05 -5.23 -3.07
N CYS A 62 -1.36 -4.08 -2.47
CA CYS A 62 -1.79 -2.87 -3.16
C CYS A 62 -0.64 -1.89 -3.50
N GLY A 63 0.61 -2.30 -3.28
CA GLY A 63 1.79 -1.48 -3.54
C GLY A 63 3.05 -2.32 -3.67
N LYS A 64 4.18 -1.65 -3.86
CA LYS A 64 5.48 -2.32 -3.93
C LYS A 64 5.96 -2.63 -2.50
N PRO A 65 6.41 -3.86 -2.19
CA PRO A 65 6.78 -4.27 -0.83
C PRO A 65 7.75 -3.31 -0.11
N ASP A 66 8.73 -2.77 -0.84
CA ASP A 66 9.76 -1.87 -0.29
C ASP A 66 9.29 -0.42 -0.10
N LEU A 67 8.06 -0.09 -0.52
CA LEU A 67 7.50 1.27 -0.50
C LEU A 67 6.35 1.39 0.50
N PHE A 68 6.52 0.74 1.66
CA PHE A 68 5.60 0.83 2.78
C PHE A 68 5.71 2.19 3.48
N LEU A 69 4.58 2.85 3.67
CA LEU A 69 4.43 4.11 4.38
C LEU A 69 3.81 3.85 5.76
N ASN A 70 4.57 4.16 6.80
CA ASN A 70 4.09 4.09 8.18
C ASN A 70 3.55 5.44 8.62
N CYS A 71 2.40 5.46 9.31
CA CYS A 71 1.83 6.67 9.89
C CYS A 71 2.05 6.67 11.41
N THR A 72 2.92 7.56 11.90
CA THR A 72 3.20 7.71 13.33
C THR A 72 2.94 9.14 13.76
N ARG A 73 1.98 9.37 14.65
CA ARG A 73 1.63 10.72 15.16
C ARG A 73 1.40 11.75 14.03
N ASN A 74 0.62 11.37 13.01
CA ASN A 74 0.35 12.17 11.81
C ASN A 74 1.59 12.48 10.95
N ILE A 75 2.67 11.73 11.11
CA ILE A 75 3.88 11.84 10.30
C ILE A 75 4.03 10.58 9.46
N THR A 76 4.13 10.76 8.15
CA THR A 76 4.44 9.68 7.21
C THR A 76 5.93 9.37 7.23
N LEU A 77 6.28 8.12 7.54
CA LEU A 77 7.63 7.60 7.57
C LEU A 77 7.77 6.46 6.54
N ILE A 78 8.97 6.31 6.00
CA ILE A 78 9.35 5.20 5.14
C ILE A 78 10.72 4.68 5.56
N GLU A 79 10.86 3.37 5.64
CA GLU A 79 12.13 2.72 5.94
C GLU A 79 12.76 2.20 4.66
N MET A 80 14.00 2.59 4.39
CA MET A 80 14.78 2.10 3.27
C MET A 80 16.19 1.75 3.74
N ARG A 81 16.63 0.52 3.48
CA ARG A 81 17.97 0.03 3.85
C ARG A 81 18.32 0.31 5.33
N ASN A 82 17.37 0.02 6.24
CA ASN A 82 17.52 0.21 7.69
C ASN A 82 17.71 1.68 8.12
N VAL A 83 17.26 2.62 7.29
CA VAL A 83 17.25 4.06 7.59
C VAL A 83 15.81 4.55 7.49
N THR A 84 15.37 5.26 8.53
CA THR A 84 14.04 5.86 8.58
C THR A 84 14.07 7.26 7.99
N TYR A 85 13.17 7.49 7.03
CA TYR A 85 12.98 8.78 6.39
C TYR A 85 11.58 9.31 6.66
N ARG A 86 11.48 10.62 6.86
CA ARG A 86 10.25 11.38 6.82
C ARG A 86 9.85 11.68 5.39
N VAL A 87 8.61 11.41 5.03
CA VAL A 87 8.06 11.87 3.76
C VAL A 87 7.64 13.34 3.93
N LEU A 88 8.19 14.19 3.07
CA LEU A 88 7.89 15.63 3.05
C LEU A 88 6.74 15.92 2.08
N THR A 89 6.80 15.33 0.88
CA THR A 89 5.79 15.50 -0.16
C THR A 89 5.75 14.26 -1.06
N VAL A 90 4.60 13.99 -1.65
CA VAL A 90 4.43 12.95 -2.68
C VAL A 90 3.96 13.58 -3.98
N ASN A 91 4.59 13.22 -5.08
CA ASN A 91 4.15 13.59 -6.42
C ASN A 91 3.55 12.37 -7.12
N MET A 92 2.23 12.37 -7.31
CA MET A 92 1.53 11.27 -7.98
C MET A 92 1.76 11.21 -9.49
N ALA A 93 2.00 12.35 -10.15
CA ALA A 93 2.25 12.38 -11.59
C ALA A 93 3.56 11.64 -11.94
N THR A 94 4.59 11.84 -11.11
CA THR A 94 5.90 11.18 -11.28
C THR A 94 6.07 9.94 -10.42
N ARG A 95 5.07 9.60 -9.58
CA ARG A 95 5.12 8.50 -8.59
C ARG A 95 6.38 8.54 -7.72
N SER A 96 6.73 9.72 -7.21
CA SER A 96 7.97 9.92 -6.45
C SER A 96 7.73 10.57 -5.08
N LEU A 97 8.61 10.25 -4.13
CA LEU A 97 8.63 10.82 -2.78
C LEU A 97 9.77 11.82 -2.66
N LYS A 98 9.49 12.96 -2.02
CA LYS A 98 10.53 13.80 -1.44
C LYS A 98 10.64 13.44 0.03
N ILE A 99 11.83 13.01 0.43
CA ILE A 99 12.07 12.49 1.77
C ILE A 99 13.24 13.22 2.45
N ALA A 100 13.23 13.23 3.77
CA ALA A 100 14.35 13.67 4.60
C ALA A 100 14.66 12.59 5.64
N ARG A 101 15.93 12.45 6.00
CA ARG A 101 16.34 11.54 7.07
C ARG A 101 15.72 11.99 8.41
N GLU A 102 15.04 11.08 9.09
CA GLU A 102 14.24 11.44 10.28
C GLU A 102 15.12 11.85 11.47
N ASP A 103 16.28 11.19 11.65
CA ASP A 103 17.30 11.55 12.64
C ASP A 103 17.82 12.98 12.47
N TYR A 104 18.01 13.43 11.23
CA TYR A 104 18.46 14.80 10.92
C TYR A 104 17.34 15.83 10.97
N TYR A 105 16.12 15.42 10.65
CA TYR A 105 14.97 16.30 10.68
C TYR A 105 14.56 16.63 12.12
N SER A 106 14.43 15.60 12.96
CA SER A 106 14.11 15.75 14.38
C SER A 106 15.26 16.35 15.19
N GLY A 107 16.52 16.09 14.79
CA GLY A 107 17.71 16.73 15.35
C GLY A 107 17.96 18.17 14.89
N GLY A 108 17.11 18.74 14.01
CA GLY A 108 17.17 20.15 13.59
C GLY A 108 18.14 20.47 12.46
N ILE A 109 19.03 19.56 12.06
CA ILE A 109 20.04 19.76 11.00
C ILE A 109 19.36 20.00 9.64
N CYS A 110 18.29 19.26 9.35
CA CYS A 110 17.52 19.37 8.09
C CYS A 110 16.16 20.04 8.26
N SER A 111 16.01 20.94 9.26
CA SER A 111 14.73 21.62 9.48
C SER A 111 14.36 22.51 8.27
N PRO A 112 13.07 22.62 7.88
CA PRO A 112 12.65 23.45 6.75
C PRO A 112 13.08 24.92 6.89
N LYS A 113 13.25 25.40 8.13
CA LYS A 113 13.76 26.73 8.43
C LYS A 113 15.19 26.94 7.92
N PHE A 114 16.09 25.96 8.11
CA PHE A 114 17.46 26.03 7.60
C PHE A 114 17.52 25.92 6.07
N TYR A 115 16.70 25.06 5.45
CA TYR A 115 16.62 24.98 3.99
C TYR A 115 16.12 26.29 3.37
N SER A 116 15.10 26.91 3.98
CA SER A 116 14.54 28.17 3.51
C SER A 116 15.55 29.31 3.62
N TYR A 117 16.30 29.37 4.73
CA TYR A 117 17.40 30.33 4.92
C TYR A 117 18.50 30.18 3.87
N LYS A 118 18.91 28.94 3.56
CA LYS A 118 19.93 28.69 2.54
C LYS A 118 19.45 29.13 1.15
N LYS A 119 18.19 28.82 0.82
CA LYS A 119 17.56 29.19 -0.45
C LYS A 119 17.38 30.70 -0.62
N SER A 120 17.18 31.46 0.46
CA SER A 120 17.15 32.93 0.39
C SER A 120 18.53 33.54 0.16
N GLN A 121 19.58 32.96 0.76
CA GLN A 121 20.96 33.43 0.56
C GLN A 121 21.46 33.17 -0.87
N GLU A 122 21.11 32.03 -1.45
CA GLU A 122 21.51 31.64 -2.81
C GLU A 122 20.80 32.47 -3.91
N LYS A 123 19.75 33.24 -3.56
CA LYS A 123 19.08 34.19 -4.47
C LYS A 123 19.63 35.62 -4.39
N LEU A 124 20.49 35.91 -3.41
CA LEU A 124 21.08 37.23 -3.20
C LEU A 124 22.53 37.35 -3.72
N GLY A 125 23.14 36.26 -4.19
CA GLY A 125 24.43 36.25 -4.89
C GLY A 125 24.24 35.91 -6.36
#